data_AF-A0A2M7A8T2-F1
#
_entry.id   AF-A0A2M7A8T2-F1
#
_cell.length_a   1.000
_cell.length_b   1.000
_cell.length_c   1.000
_cell.angle_alpha   90.00
_cell.angle_beta   90.00
_cell.angle_gamma   90.00
#
_symmetry.space_group_name_H-M   'P 1'
#
loop_
_entity.id
_entity.type
_entity.pdbx_description
1 polymer ?
#
loop_
_entity_poly.entity_id
_entity_poly.type
_entity_poly.pdbx_seq_one_letter_code
_entity_poly.pdbx_strand_id
1 'polypeptide(L)' 'LPPKEYWEDEEWLNENGTELSRQYPNTWIAIVNKKVVASGYNLAKVISKAKKMTGKEHILTHFAERGVHVY' A
#
# COMPACT_ATOMS: atom_id res chain seq x y z
N LEU A 1 -10.77 -2.47 16.19
CA LEU A 1 -10.72 -3.39 15.03
C LEU A 1 -10.64 -2.55 13.77
N PRO A 2 -9.82 -2.92 12.78
CA PRO A 2 -9.78 -2.21 11.51
C PRO A 2 -11.16 -2.24 10.81
N PRO A 3 -11.53 -1.18 10.07
CA PRO A 3 -12.82 -1.10 9.38
C PRO A 3 -12.90 -2.12 8.24
N LYS A 4 -14.12 -2.45 7.79
CA LYS A 4 -14.34 -3.38 6.67
C LYS A 4 -13.54 -3.00 5.41
N GLU A 5 -13.45 -1.69 5.12
CA GLU A 5 -12.70 -1.14 3.99
C GLU A 5 -11.22 -1.53 4.01
N TYR A 6 -10.62 -1.67 5.20
CA TYR A 6 -9.22 -2.09 5.31
C TYR A 6 -9.02 -3.52 4.81
N TRP A 7 -9.94 -4.42 5.14
CA TRP A 7 -9.90 -5.82 4.68
C TRP A 7 -10.15 -5.93 3.18
N GLU A 8 -11.02 -5.08 2.64
CA GLU A 8 -11.23 -5.00 1.19
C GLU A 8 -10.01 -4.46 0.44
N ASP A 9 -9.28 -3.51 1.04
CA ASP A 9 -8.01 -3.00 0.51
C ASP A 9 -6.91 -4.09 0.55
N GLU A 10 -6.93 -4.95 1.58
CA GLU A 10 -5.99 -6.06 1.75
C GLU A 10 -6.25 -7.19 0.75
N GLU A 11 -7.50 -7.55 0.52
CA GLU A 11 -7.89 -8.52 -0.51
C GLU A 11 -7.45 -8.02 -1.90
N TRP A 12 -7.73 -6.76 -2.22
CA TRP A 12 -7.29 -6.16 -3.48
C TRP A 12 -5.77 -6.12 -3.63
N LEU A 13 -5.03 -5.83 -2.55
CA LEU A 13 -3.56 -5.89 -2.54
C LEU A 13 -3.06 -7.31 -2.82
N ASN A 14 -3.69 -8.36 -2.27
CA ASN A 14 -3.30 -9.73 -2.55
C ASN A 14 -3.51 -10.10 -4.03
N GLU A 15 -4.61 -9.68 -4.63
CA GLU A 15 -4.88 -9.91 -6.06
C GLU A 15 -3.95 -9.13 -6.98
N ASN A 16 -3.56 -7.90 -6.60
CA ASN A 16 -2.81 -6.96 -7.44
C ASN A 16 -1.33 -6.83 -7.05
N GLY A 17 -0.88 -7.52 -6.01
CA GLY A 17 0.43 -7.32 -5.37
C GLY A 17 1.61 -7.49 -6.33
N THR A 18 1.52 -8.47 -7.24
CA THR A 18 2.56 -8.70 -8.26
C THR A 18 2.74 -7.50 -9.19
N GLU A 19 1.64 -6.90 -9.64
CA GLU A 19 1.66 -5.71 -10.51
C GLU A 19 2.15 -4.48 -9.72
N LEU A 20 1.70 -4.34 -8.47
CA LEU A 20 2.12 -3.25 -7.59
C LEU A 20 3.62 -3.29 -7.28
N SER A 21 4.21 -4.47 -7.05
CA SER A 21 5.66 -4.62 -6.88
C SER A 21 6.46 -4.32 -8.15
N ARG A 22 5.86 -4.44 -9.34
CA ARG A 22 6.48 -4.01 -10.60
C ARG A 22 6.42 -2.49 -10.78
N GLN A 23 5.29 -1.87 -10.45
CA GLN A 23 5.08 -0.43 -10.60
C GLN A 23 5.76 0.41 -9.50
N TYR A 24 5.84 -0.13 -8.28
CA TYR A 24 6.41 0.54 -7.10
C TYR A 24 7.54 -0.29 -6.48
N PRO A 25 8.61 -0.61 -7.22
CA PRO A 25 9.64 -1.51 -6.73
C PRO A 25 10.35 -0.97 -5.47
N ASN A 26 10.49 -1.82 -4.46
CA ASN A 26 11.24 -1.56 -3.22
C ASN A 26 10.80 -0.28 -2.50
N THR A 27 9.50 -0.02 -2.51
CA THR A 27 8.92 1.23 -2.04
C THR A 27 7.70 0.93 -1.16
N TRP A 28 7.47 1.76 -0.13
CA TRP A 28 6.22 1.69 0.63
C TRP A 28 5.08 2.25 -0.19
N ILE A 29 3.96 1.54 -0.22
CA ILE A 29 2.72 1.98 -0.83
C ILE A 29 1.63 2.09 0.24
N ALA A 30 0.78 3.10 0.13
CA ALA A 30 -0.44 3.25 0.91
C ALA A 30 -1.64 3.06 0.00
N ILE A 31 -2.53 2.17 0.39
CA ILE A 31 -3.73 1.80 -0.35
C ILE A 31 -4.95 2.26 0.46
N VAL A 32 -5.87 2.93 -0.24
CA VAL A 32 -7.18 3.31 0.29
C VAL A 32 -8.21 3.15 -0.81
N ASN A 33 -9.32 2.49 -0.51
CA ASN A 33 -10.39 2.23 -1.49
C ASN A 33 -9.86 1.57 -2.77
N LYS A 34 -9.06 0.50 -2.61
CA LYS A 34 -8.51 -0.34 -3.69
C LYS A 34 -7.64 0.46 -4.66
N LYS A 35 -6.99 1.53 -4.18
CA LYS A 35 -6.13 2.40 -4.97
C LYS A 35 -4.90 2.85 -4.19
N VAL A 36 -3.75 2.88 -4.85
CA VAL A 36 -2.53 3.48 -4.30
C VAL A 36 -2.70 4.99 -4.25
N VAL A 37 -2.73 5.56 -3.04
CA VAL A 37 -2.87 6.99 -2.80
C VAL A 37 -1.55 7.69 -2.51
N ALA A 38 -0.56 6.95 -2.01
CA ALA A 38 0.79 7.45 -1.80
C ALA A 38 1.83 6.32 -1.94
N SER A 39 3.02 6.67 -2.39
CA SER A 39 4.17 5.78 -2.42
C SER A 39 5.47 6.54 -2.08
N GLY A 40 6.46 5.84 -1.53
CA GLY A 40 7.78 6.39 -1.22
C GLY A 40 8.65 5.50 -0.33
N TYR A 41 9.94 5.81 -0.22
CA TYR A 41 10.89 5.00 0.55
C TYR A 41 10.77 5.16 2.08
N ASN A 42 9.96 6.13 2.54
CA ASN A 42 9.79 6.43 3.96
C ASN A 42 8.34 6.20 4.37
N LEU A 43 8.10 5.14 5.13
CA LEU A 43 6.77 4.75 5.63
C LEU A 43 6.04 5.91 6.33
N ALA A 44 6.72 6.64 7.22
CA ALA A 44 6.09 7.75 7.95
C ALA A 44 5.62 8.88 7.02
N LYS A 45 6.40 9.20 5.97
CA LYS A 45 5.99 10.16 4.95
C LYS A 45 4.81 9.65 4.12
N VAL A 46 4.81 8.37 3.76
CA VAL A 46 3.74 7.73 2.99
C VAL A 46 2.44 7.74 3.78
N ILE A 47 2.46 7.37 5.07
CA ILE A 47 1.30 7.43 5.95
C ILE A 47 0.81 8.87 6.09
N SER A 48 1.69 9.84 6.39
CA SER A 48 1.28 11.23 6.56
C SER A 48 0.64 11.80 5.29
N LYS A 49 1.20 11.49 4.12
CA LYS A 49 0.64 11.91 2.82
C LYS A 49 -0.72 11.27 2.58
N ALA A 50 -0.85 9.96 2.82
CA ALA A 50 -2.10 9.25 2.64
C ALA A 50 -3.19 9.78 3.59
N LYS A 51 -2.88 9.99 4.87
CA LYS A 51 -3.81 10.60 5.85
C LYS A 51 -4.28 11.99 5.43
N LYS A 52 -3.36 12.84 4.96
CA LYS A 52 -3.70 14.18 4.47
C LYS A 52 -4.60 14.15 3.22
N MET A 53 -4.41 13.16 2.35
CA MET A 53 -5.17 13.06 1.09
C MET A 53 -6.55 12.44 1.28
N THR A 54 -6.69 11.45 2.18
CA THR A 54 -7.91 10.65 2.31
C THR A 54 -8.72 10.97 3.56
N GLY A 55 -8.11 11.62 4.55
CA GLY A 55 -8.71 11.86 5.86
C GLY A 55 -8.90 10.59 6.71
N LYS A 56 -8.45 9.42 6.25
CA LYS A 56 -8.61 8.15 6.98
C LYS A 56 -7.51 7.94 8.02
N GLU A 57 -7.88 7.43 9.19
CA GLU A 57 -6.91 7.10 10.25
C GLU A 57 -6.25 5.73 10.04
N HIS A 58 -7.02 4.74 9.57
CA HIS A 58 -6.57 3.39 9.24
C HIS A 58 -6.29 3.30 7.75
N ILE A 59 -5.00 3.18 7.40
CA ILE A 59 -4.53 3.11 6.02
C ILE A 59 -3.72 1.84 5.87
N LEU A 60 -4.08 1.02 4.89
CA LEU A 60 -3.30 -0.16 4.55
C LEU A 60 -1.98 0.30 3.93
N THR A 61 -0.87 -0.11 4.55
CA THR A 61 0.47 0.14 4.02
C THR A 61 1.18 -1.18 3.77
N HIS A 62 1.79 -1.30 2.59
CA HIS A 62 2.53 -2.49 2.20
C HIS A 62 3.90 -2.08 1.66
N PHE A 63 4.93 -2.87 1.95
CA PHE A 63 6.23 -2.69 1.33
C PHE A 63 6.25 -3.55 0.08
N ALA A 64 6.25 -2.91 -1.08
CA ALA A 64 6.23 -3.57 -2.37
C ALA A 64 7.64 -4.12 -2.67
N GLU A 65 7.95 -5.26 -2.05
CA GLU A 65 9.22 -5.94 -2.22
C GLU A 65 9.32 -6.51 -3.64
N ARG A 66 10.40 -6.14 -4.34
CA ARG A 66 10.82 -6.88 -5.52
C ARG A 66 11.82 -7.93 -5.05
N GLY A 67 11.30 -9.05 -4.56
CA GLY A 67 12.12 -10.23 -4.28
C GLY A 67 12.92 -10.60 -5.53
N VAL A 68 14.25 -10.67 -5.41
CA VAL A 68 15.07 -11.38 -6.40
C VAL A 68 14.63 -12.85 -6.28
N HIS A 69 13.84 -13.33 -7.23
CA HIS A 69 13.65 -14.76 -7.42
C HIS A 69 15.01 -15.33 -7.80
N VAL A 70 15.76 -15.85 -6.82
CA VAL A 70 16.86 -16.77 -7.09
C VAL A 70 16.22 -18.10 -7.52
N TYR A 71 16.31 -18.41 -8.81
CA TYR A 71 15.97 -19.72 -9.38
C TYR A 71 17.12 -20.69 -9.16
#